data_AF-A0A7G8BMA0-F1
#
_entry.id   AF-A0A7G8BMA0-F1
#
_cell.length_a   1.000
_cell.length_b   1.000
_cell.length_c   1.000
_cell.angle_alpha   90.00
_cell.angle_beta   90.00
_cell.angle_gamma   90.00
#
_symmetry.space_group_name_H-M   'P 1'
#
loop_
_entity.id
_entity.type
_entity.pdbx_description
1 polymer ?
#
loop_
_entity_poly.entity_id
_entity_poly.type
_entity_poly.pdbx_seq_one_letter_code
_entity_poly.pdbx_strand_id
1 'polypeptide(L)' 'MRKLPPAFRPIIVLRHVDELSIEETADALRISVAAAKRRVLRARRRLRESLSTC' A
#
# COMPACT_ATOMS: atom_id res chain seq x y z
N MET A 1 3.81 9.26 -7.72
CA MET A 1 4.48 8.51 -6.63
C MET A 1 5.23 9.37 -5.57
N ARG A 2 5.52 10.67 -5.79
CA ARG A 2 6.27 11.52 -4.83
C ARG A 2 5.51 11.95 -3.56
N LYS A 3 4.16 11.97 -3.58
CA LYS A 3 3.32 12.40 -2.44
C LYS A 3 2.91 11.28 -1.46
N LEU A 4 3.26 10.01 -1.73
CA LEU A 4 2.97 8.92 -0.79
C LEU A 4 4.08 8.81 0.26
N PRO A 5 3.75 8.73 1.56
CA PRO A 5 4.73 8.49 2.61
C PRO A 5 5.52 7.21 2.33
N PRO A 6 6.83 7.17 2.66
CA PRO A 6 7.70 6.02 2.39
C PRO A 6 7.16 4.71 2.96
N ALA A 7 6.43 4.75 4.08
CA ALA A 7 5.80 3.59 4.71
C ALA A 7 4.66 2.95 3.89
N PHE A 8 4.12 3.63 2.87
CA PHE A 8 3.04 3.12 2.01
C PHE A 8 3.51 2.77 0.60
N ARG A 9 4.72 3.18 0.20
CA ARG A 9 5.29 2.82 -1.12
C ARG A 9 5.43 1.32 -1.33
N PRO A 10 6.13 0.57 -0.44
CA PRO A 10 6.40 -0.82 -0.73
C PRO A 10 5.12 -1.66 -0.78
N ILE A 11 4.08 -1.32 -0.01
CA ILE A 11 2.79 -2.04 -0.06
C ILE A 11 2.01 -1.81 -1.36
N ILE A 12 2.17 -0.65 -2.00
CA ILE A 12 1.54 -0.35 -3.29
C ILE A 12 2.34 -1.00 -4.42
N VAL A 13 3.67 -0.99 -4.33
CA VAL A 13 4.54 -1.65 -5.33
C VAL A 13 4.33 -3.16 -5.29
N LEU A 14 4.45 -3.79 -4.13
CA LEU A 14 4.24 -5.24 -3.98
C LEU A 14 2.85 -5.69 -4.47
N ARG A 15 1.82 -4.85 -4.29
CA ARG A 15 0.45 -5.19 -4.67
C ARG A 15 0.06 -4.83 -6.11
N HIS A 16 0.66 -3.80 -6.70
CA HIS A 16 0.28 -3.30 -8.04
C HIS A 16 1.33 -3.55 -9.11
N VAL A 17 2.59 -3.80 -8.72
CA VAL A 17 3.68 -4.14 -9.64
C VAL A 17 3.96 -5.64 -9.57
N ASP A 18 4.09 -6.17 -8.36
CA ASP A 18 4.38 -7.61 -8.15
C ASP A 18 3.11 -8.47 -8.02
N GLU A 19 1.93 -7.85 -8.12
CA GLU A 19 0.59 -8.49 -8.01
C GLU A 19 0.41 -9.43 -6.80
N LEU A 20 1.20 -9.24 -5.74
CA LEU A 20 1.20 -10.11 -4.57
C LEU A 20 -0.14 -10.03 -3.81
N SER A 21 -0.53 -11.17 -3.25
CA SER A 21 -1.65 -11.26 -2.32
C SER A 21 -1.40 -10.45 -1.05
N ILE A 22 -2.44 -10.22 -0.27
CA ILE A 22 -2.33 -9.47 0.99
C ILE A 22 -1.50 -10.25 2.00
N GLU A 23 -1.62 -11.58 2.00
CA GLU A 23 -0.83 -12.49 2.81
C GLU A 23 0.66 -12.41 2.44
N GLU A 24 1.01 -12.56 1.17
CA GLU A 24 2.41 -12.49 0.72
C GLU A 24 3.03 -11.12 0.97
N THR A 25 2.25 -10.04 0.78
CA THR A 25 2.69 -8.68 1.10
C THR A 25 2.93 -8.50 2.60
N ALA A 26 2.12 -9.15 3.44
CA ALA A 26 2.28 -9.10 4.90
C ALA A 26 3.56 -9.82 5.32
N ASP A 27 3.83 -10.98 4.74
CA ASP A 27 5.05 -11.77 4.98
C ASP A 27 6.30 -11.05 4.48
N ALA A 28 6.26 -10.50 3.27
CA ALA A 28 7.36 -9.72 2.68
C ALA A 28 7.71 -8.48 3.54
N LEU A 29 6.71 -7.86 4.16
CA LEU A 29 6.89 -6.70 5.04
C LEU A 29 7.05 -7.08 6.52
N ARG A 30 7.01 -8.37 6.87
CA ARG A 30 7.03 -8.90 8.24
C ARG A 30 6.02 -8.20 9.16
N ILE A 31 4.81 -7.99 8.67
CA ILE A 31 3.69 -7.41 9.41
C ILE A 31 2.51 -8.39 9.45
N SER A 32 1.55 -8.17 10.33
CA SER A 32 0.32 -8.97 10.32
C SER A 32 -0.53 -8.67 9.08
N VAL A 33 -1.26 -9.67 8.58
CA VAL A 33 -2.23 -9.54 7.48
C VAL A 33 -3.23 -8.41 7.77
N ALA A 34 -3.67 -8.27 9.02
CA ALA A 34 -4.54 -7.17 9.45
C ALA A 34 -3.87 -5.78 9.29
N ALA A 35 -2.58 -5.66 9.60
CA ALA A 35 -1.83 -4.43 9.38
C ALA A 35 -1.62 -4.15 7.89
N ALA A 36 -1.39 -5.17 7.06
CA ALA A 36 -1.29 -5.05 5.61
C ALA A 36 -2.61 -4.54 5.00
N LYS A 37 -3.76 -5.14 5.35
CA LYS A 37 -5.09 -4.68 4.93
C LYS A 37 -5.32 -3.20 5.25
N ARG A 38 -5.02 -2.77 6.49
CA ARG A 38 -5.15 -1.37 6.91
C ARG A 38 -4.24 -0.44 6.11
N ARG A 39 -2.98 -0.84 5.88
CA ARG A 39 -2.01 -0.04 5.11
C ARG A 39 -2.42 0.11 3.65
N VAL A 40 -2.87 -0.96 2.98
CA VAL A 40 -3.38 -0.91 1.60
C VAL A 40 -4.59 0.03 1.49
N LEU A 41 -5.55 -0.08 2.42
CA LEU A 41 -6.72 0.79 2.43
C LEU A 41 -6.34 2.26 2.58
N ARG A 42 -5.48 2.59 3.55
CA ARG A 42 -5.00 3.96 3.74
C ARG A 42 -4.19 4.46 2.53
N ALA A 43 -3.35 3.61 1.95
CA ALA A 43 -2.56 3.95 0.77
C ALA A 43 -3.44 4.25 -0.45
N ARG A 44 -4.49 3.44 -0.70
CA ARG A 44 -5.50 3.70 -1.75
C ARG A 44 -6.25 5.01 -1.51
N ARG A 45 -6.70 5.27 -0.28
CA ARG A 45 -7.40 6.52 0.06
C ARG A 45 -6.52 7.74 -0.21
N ARG A 46 -5.26 7.69 0.21
CA ARG A 46 -4.30 8.78 0.03
C ARG A 46 -3.90 8.97 -1.44
N LEU A 47 -3.81 7.88 -2.21
CA LEU A 47 -3.61 7.94 -3.65
C LEU A 47 -4.80 8.64 -4.33
N ARG A 48 -6.03 8.28 -3.95
CA ARG A 48 -7.25 8.92 -4.46
C ARG A 48 -7.31 10.41 -4.09
N GLU A 49 -7.08 10.76 -2.83
CA GLU A 49 -6.99 12.16 -2.37
C GLU A 49 -5.96 12.96 -3.18
N SER A 50 -4.81 12.35 -3.50
CA SER A 50 -3.77 13.02 -4.30
C SER A 50 -4.14 13.24 -5.77
N LEU A 51 -5.09 12.45 -6.31
CA LEU A 51 -5.61 12.59 -7.68
C LEU A 51 -6.84 13.50 -7.74
N SER A 52 -7.62 13.57 -6.66
CA SER A 52 -8.78 14.47 -6.54
C SER A 52 -8.41 15.92 -6.26
N THR A 53 -7.14 16.22 -5.94
CA THR A 53 -6.65 17.59 -5.83
C THR A 53 -6.19 18.05 -7.22
N CYS A 54 -7.14 18.47 -8.05
CA CYS A 54 -6.94 19.31 -9.23
C CYS A 54 -7.71 20.61 -9.02
#